data_AF-A3JBK8-F1
#
_entry.id   AF-A3JBK8-F1
#
_cell.length_a   1.000
_cell.length_b   1.000
_cell.length_c   1.000
_cell.angle_alpha   90.00
_cell.angle_beta   90.00
_cell.angle_gamma   90.00
#
_symmetry.space_group_name_H-M   'P 1'
#
loop_
_entity.id
_entity.type
_entity.pdbx_description
1 polymer ?
#
loop_
_entity_poly.entity_id
_entity_poly.type
_entity_poly.pdbx_seq_one_letter_code
_entity_poly.pdbx_strand_id
1 'polypeptide(L)'
;MKPAPANTPTLAGLKYGDNQTSNPTLLTLLLLCELEPALTLGGVRHLLFTKGHNLPGVYRFGRKLLFDRAEFMAGIKEGHTAQISGRVAK
;
A
#
# COMPACT_ATOMS: atom_id res chain seq x y z
N MET A 1 43.03 20.24 34.92
CA MET A 1 41.81 19.44 34.65
C MET A 1 40.87 20.26 33.78
N LYS A 2 40.67 19.85 32.52
CA LYS A 2 39.60 20.33 31.62
C LYS A 2 38.70 19.13 31.32
N PRO A 3 37.37 19.24 31.33
CA PRO A 3 36.54 18.15 30.85
C PRO A 3 36.63 18.04 29.32
N ALA A 4 36.62 16.80 28.82
CA ALA A 4 36.57 16.50 27.40
C ALA A 4 35.26 17.02 26.77
N PRO A 5 35.27 17.53 25.52
CA PRO A 5 34.03 17.89 24.85
C PRO A 5 33.23 16.62 24.54
N ALA A 6 31.99 16.59 25.00
CA ALA A 6 31.02 15.57 24.63
C ALA A 6 30.82 15.60 23.11
N ASN A 7 31.23 14.52 22.44
CA ASN A 7 30.83 14.25 21.06
C ASN A 7 29.33 13.96 21.06
N THR A 8 28.51 15.00 21.00
CA THR A 8 27.09 14.89 20.67
C THR A 8 27.02 14.59 19.17
N PRO A 9 26.51 13.42 18.73
CA PRO A 9 26.22 13.22 17.32
C PRO A 9 25.08 14.17 16.94
N THR A 10 25.41 15.28 16.29
CA THR A 10 24.46 16.18 15.65
C THR A 10 23.72 15.37 14.58
N LEU A 11 22.39 15.37 14.63
CA LEU A 11 21.48 14.66 13.72
C LEU A 11 21.57 15.10 12.23
N ALA A 12 22.56 15.93 11.88
CA ALA A 12 22.77 16.52 10.56
C ALA A 12 23.62 15.66 9.61
N GLY A 13 23.96 14.42 10.00
CA GLY A 13 24.90 13.55 9.29
C GLY A 13 24.35 12.24 8.74
N LEU A 14 23.05 11.96 8.86
CA LEU A 14 22.45 10.82 8.16
C LEU A 14 22.26 11.19 6.70
N LYS A 15 23.33 10.99 5.92
CA LYS A 15 23.18 10.78 4.48
C LYS A 15 22.34 9.51 4.33
N TYR A 16 21.07 9.67 3.98
CA TYR A 16 20.31 8.59 3.37
C TYR A 16 21.10 8.23 2.11
N GLY A 17 21.90 7.17 2.22
CA GLY A 17 22.64 6.62 1.10
C GLY A 17 21.67 6.44 -0.06
N ASP A 18 22.10 6.92 -1.22
CA ASP A 18 21.57 6.68 -2.56
C ASP A 18 20.11 6.21 -2.64
N ASN A 19 19.26 7.14 -3.10
CA ASN A 19 17.86 6.98 -3.50
C ASN A 19 17.63 5.75 -4.41
N GLN A 20 17.60 4.57 -3.83
CA GLN A 20 16.63 3.56 -4.18
C GLN A 20 15.50 3.80 -3.17
N THR A 21 14.59 4.70 -3.51
CA THR A 21 13.24 4.67 -2.93
C THR A 21 12.68 3.31 -3.31
N SER A 22 12.97 2.30 -2.47
CA SER A 22 12.31 1.01 -2.53
C SER A 22 10.84 1.33 -2.36
N ASN A 23 10.12 1.32 -3.48
CA ASN A 23 8.68 1.54 -3.46
C ASN A 23 8.13 0.64 -2.34
N PRO A 24 7.33 1.20 -1.41
CA PRO A 24 6.83 0.42 -0.29
C PRO A 24 6.18 -0.85 -0.86
N THR A 25 6.70 -2.01 -0.44
CA THR A 25 6.28 -3.31 -0.98
C THR A 25 4.78 -3.53 -0.80
N LEU A 26 4.22 -2.97 0.28
CA LEU A 26 2.81 -3.02 0.60
C LEU A 26 2.28 -1.62 0.87
N LEU A 27 1.14 -1.29 0.25
CA LEU A 27 0.47 -0.01 0.34
C LEU A 27 -0.72 -0.09 1.29
N THR A 28 -1.04 1.04 1.93
CA THR A 28 -2.36 1.20 2.54
C THR A 28 -3.38 1.53 1.45
N LEU A 29 -4.67 1.38 1.78
CA LEU A 29 -5.74 1.75 0.85
C LEU A 29 -5.65 3.20 0.35
N LEU A 30 -5.29 4.15 1.23
CA LEU A 30 -5.14 5.56 0.86
C LEU A 30 -4.01 5.74 -0.15
N LEU A 31 -2.84 5.18 0.16
CA LEU A 31 -1.66 5.29 -0.70
C LEU A 31 -1.87 4.58 -2.06
N LEU A 32 -2.61 3.46 -2.07
CA LEU A 32 -2.99 2.80 -3.31
C LEU A 32 -3.82 3.72 -4.22
N CYS A 33 -4.83 4.40 -3.67
CA CYS A 33 -5.66 5.33 -4.43
C CYS A 33 -4.91 6.61 -4.86
N GLU A 34 -3.91 7.05 -4.09
CA GLU A 34 -3.03 8.17 -4.47
C GLU A 34 -2.14 7.81 -5.66
N LEU A 35 -1.61 6.58 -5.70
CA LEU A 35 -0.76 6.09 -6.79
C LEU A 35 -1.55 5.64 -8.03
N GLU A 36 -2.78 5.15 -7.84
CA GLU A 36 -3.67 4.69 -8.91
C GLU A 36 -4.95 5.54 -8.93
N PRO A 37 -4.94 6.71 -9.60
CA PRO A 37 -6.07 7.64 -9.57
C PRO A 37 -7.35 7.11 -10.23
N ALA A 38 -7.27 6.00 -10.98
CA ALA A 38 -8.43 5.30 -11.50
C ALA A 38 -9.21 4.56 -10.39
N LEU A 39 -8.59 4.28 -9.25
CA LEU A 39 -9.21 3.61 -8.11
C LEU A 39 -9.73 4.62 -7.10
N THR A 40 -10.93 4.39 -6.59
CA THR A 40 -11.51 5.22 -5.54
C THR A 40 -11.57 4.47 -4.22
N LEU A 41 -11.40 5.19 -3.10
CA LEU A 41 -11.55 4.64 -1.76
C LEU A 41 -12.88 3.91 -1.57
N GLY A 42 -13.97 4.51 -2.06
CA GLY A 42 -15.31 3.93 -1.98
C GLY A 42 -15.43 2.64 -2.78
N GLY A 43 -14.92 2.63 -4.01
CA GLY A 43 -14.97 1.45 -4.89
C GLY A 43 -14.20 0.26 -4.31
N VAL A 44 -12.97 0.49 -3.82
CA VAL A 44 -12.17 -0.58 -3.22
C VAL A 44 -12.78 -1.07 -1.90
N ARG A 45 -13.34 -0.18 -1.07
CA ARG A 45 -14.08 -0.60 0.15
C ARG A 45 -15.30 -1.44 -0.19
N HIS A 46 -16.06 -1.06 -1.22
CA HIS A 46 -17.23 -1.82 -1.65
C HIS A 46 -16.85 -3.20 -2.19
N LEU A 47 -15.74 -3.28 -2.94
CA LEU A 47 -15.14 -4.53 -3.38
C LEU A 47 -14.78 -5.44 -2.20
N LEU A 48 -14.06 -4.92 -1.21
CA LEU A 48 -13.68 -5.68 -0.02
C LEU A 48 -14.89 -6.11 0.81
N PHE A 49 -15.92 -5.27 0.90
CA PHE A 49 -17.16 -5.62 1.59
C PHE A 49 -17.87 -6.78 0.89
N THR A 50 -17.90 -6.80 -0.44
CA THR A 50 -18.69 -7.77 -1.19
C THR A 50 -17.93 -9.07 -1.48
N LYS A 51 -16.63 -9.01 -1.76
CA LYS A 51 -15.79 -10.17 -2.05
C LYS A 51 -14.97 -10.65 -0.85
N GLY A 52 -14.93 -9.87 0.22
CA GLY A 52 -14.03 -10.11 1.35
C GLY A 52 -12.58 -9.77 1.01
N HIS A 53 -11.67 -10.35 1.79
CA HIS A 53 -10.24 -10.07 1.71
C HIS A 53 -9.46 -11.11 0.90
N ASN A 54 -10.13 -12.11 0.32
CA ASN A 54 -9.49 -13.16 -0.48
C ASN A 54 -9.34 -12.71 -1.93
N LEU A 55 -8.60 -11.62 -2.13
CA LEU A 55 -8.32 -11.04 -3.43
C LEU A 55 -6.80 -11.05 -3.67
N PRO A 56 -6.33 -11.21 -4.92
CA PRO A 56 -4.91 -11.14 -5.24
C PRO A 56 -4.31 -9.82 -4.75
N GLY A 57 -3.14 -9.88 -4.10
CA GLY A 57 -2.47 -8.70 -3.57
C GLY A 57 -3.13 -8.06 -2.34
N VAL A 58 -4.21 -8.62 -1.78
CA VAL A 58 -4.84 -8.08 -0.55
C VAL A 58 -4.42 -8.90 0.66
N TYR A 59 -3.74 -8.24 1.59
CA TYR A 59 -3.20 -8.86 2.79
C TYR A 59 -3.79 -8.23 4.04
N ARG A 60 -4.27 -9.07 4.96
CA ARG A 60 -4.82 -8.62 6.23
C ARG A 60 -3.77 -8.72 7.33
N PHE A 61 -3.45 -7.58 7.94
CA PHE A 61 -2.55 -7.49 9.07
C PHE A 61 -3.32 -6.97 10.30
N GLY A 62 -3.91 -7.91 11.05
CA GLY A 62 -4.80 -7.60 12.17
C GLY A 62 -6.02 -6.78 11.74
N ARG A 63 -6.04 -5.50 12.15
CA ARG A 63 -7.10 -4.53 11.80
C ARG A 63 -6.80 -3.74 10.53
N LYS A 64 -5.60 -3.86 9.96
CA LYS A 64 -5.17 -3.14 8.76
C LYS A 64 -5.28 -4.02 7.52
N LEU A 65 -5.52 -3.36 6.39
CA LEU A 65 -5.43 -3.95 5.06
C LEU A 65 -4.25 -3.34 4.32
N LEU A 66 -3.48 -4.22 3.71
CA LEU A 66 -2.27 -3.94 2.97
C LEU A 66 -2.45 -4.46 1.55
N PHE A 67 -1.92 -3.73 0.59
CA PHE A 67 -2.07 -4.03 -0.83
C PHE A 67 -0.70 -4.16 -1.48
N ASP A 68 -0.42 -5.30 -2.11
CA ASP A 68 0.59 -5.36 -3.14
C ASP A 68 -0.02 -4.78 -4.42
N ARG A 69 0.51 -3.65 -4.88
CA ARG A 69 -0.01 -2.95 -6.06
C ARG A 69 0.08 -3.81 -7.31
N ALA A 70 1.17 -4.54 -7.52
CA ALA A 70 1.39 -5.29 -8.75
C ALA A 70 0.40 -6.45 -8.84
N GLU A 71 0.28 -7.22 -7.75
CA GLU A 71 -0.66 -8.36 -7.68
C GLU A 71 -2.11 -7.90 -7.73
N PHE A 72 -2.45 -6.82 -7.02
CA PHE A 72 -3.81 -6.30 -7.01
C PHE A 72 -4.23 -5.81 -8.40
N MET A 73 -3.36 -5.09 -9.10
CA MET A 73 -3.63 -4.63 -10.47
C MET A 73 -3.68 -5.79 -11.48
N ALA A 74 -2.86 -6.82 -11.31
CA ALA A 74 -2.94 -8.04 -12.12
C ALA A 74 -4.31 -8.73 -11.93
N GLY A 75 -4.73 -8.90 -10.67
CA GLY A 75 -6.03 -9.50 -10.35
C GLY A 75 -7.23 -8.71 -10.91
N ILE A 76 -7.15 -7.37 -10.92
CA ILE A 76 -8.16 -6.52 -11.57
C ILE A 76 -8.23 -6.83 -13.08
N LYS A 77 -7.07 -6.87 -13.76
CA LYS A 77 -6.99 -7.14 -15.21
C LYS A 77 -7.48 -8.52 -15.59
N GLU A 78 -7.25 -9.51 -14.71
CA GLU A 78 -7.76 -10.88 -14.86
C GLU A 78 -9.26 -11.01 -14.58
N GLY A 79 -9.91 -9.94 -14.12
CA GLY A 79 -11.35 -9.89 -13.91
C GLY A 79 -11.81 -10.39 -12.55
N HIS A 80 -10.92 -10.62 -11.59
CA HIS A 80 -11.29 -11.00 -10.22
C HIS A 80 -12.21 -9.96 -9.53
N THR A 81 -12.15 -8.71 -10.01
CA THR A 81 -12.98 -7.59 -9.54
C THR A 81 -14.07 -7.18 -10.53
N ALA A 82 -14.29 -7.92 -11.62
CA ALA A 82 -15.27 -7.53 -12.66
C ALA A 82 -16.72 -7.61 -12.17
N GLN A 83 -17.00 -8.47 -11.18
CA GLN A 83 -18.33 -8.62 -10.58
C GLN A 83 -18.30 -8.22 -9.12
N ILE A 84 -18.46 -6.92 -8.86
CA ILE A 84 -18.36 -6.36 -7.51
C ILE A 84 -19.68 -6.47 -6.76
N SER A 85 -20.82 -6.43 -7.43
CA SER A 85 -22.14 -6.68 -6.84
C SER A 85 -23.10 -7.28 -7.87
N GLY A 86 -24.14 -7.96 -7.40
CA GLY A 86 -25.01 -8.84 -8.17
C GLY A 86 -25.61 -8.23 -9.43
N ARG A 87 -24.92 -8.37 -10.55
CA ARG A 87 -25.47 -8.68 -11.88
C ARG A 87 -24.31 -9.01 -12.79
N VAL A 88 -24.38 -10.17 -13.44
CA VAL A 88 -23.53 -10.47 -14.59
C VAL A 88 -23.76 -9.35 -15.60
N ALA A 89 -22.75 -8.55 -15.90
CA ALA A 89 -22.76 -7.71 -17.09
C ALA A 89 -22.88 -8.69 -18.27
N LYS A 90 -24.06 -8.70 -18.89
CA LYS A 90 -24.43 -9.59 -19.98
C LYS A 90 -24.06 -8.94 -21.30
#